data_AF-A0A2U2PDR8-F1
#
_entry.id   AF-A0A2U2PDR8-F1
#
_cell.length_a   1.000
_cell.length_b   1.000
_cell.length_c   1.000
_cell.angle_alpha   90.00
_cell.angle_beta   90.00
_cell.angle_gamma   90.00
#
_symmetry.space_group_name_H-M   'P 1'
#
loop_
_entity.id
_entity.type
_entity.pdbx_description
1 polymer ?
#
loop_
_entity_poly.entity_id
_entity_poly.type
_entity_poly.pdbx_seq_one_letter_code
_entity_poly.pdbx_strand_id
1 'polypeptide(L)'
;MTCWIMEHGFMMPNGRFTTTLSDYERLKGEYLKRYNFSPRLFYPQTGFLFQFELKTLKGNKAEVFINTDKTVTKYMKADTSLFNIQSWRHHILGAIIDFNHRKNPIREHPSDAAEVVDLEENDDLAFSVIRIKDEWIQIECTSFCGVSCPDKAIRGWVKWKSKSNVLIRFIYSC
;
A
#
# COMPACT_ATOMS: atom_id res chain seq x y z
N MET A 1 2.57 13.05 5.59
CA MET A 1 2.04 12.14 6.64
C MET A 1 0.75 11.53 6.10
N THR A 2 0.37 10.34 6.56
CA THR A 2 -0.71 9.54 5.95
C THR A 2 -1.70 9.11 7.03
N CYS A 3 -3.00 9.08 6.72
CA CYS A 3 -4.05 8.68 7.63
C CYS A 3 -4.74 7.42 7.11
N TRP A 4 -4.98 6.44 7.98
CA TRP A 4 -5.55 5.13 7.64
C TRP A 4 -6.87 4.91 8.31
N ILE A 5 -7.99 4.92 7.59
CA ILE A 5 -9.25 4.47 8.17
C ILE A 5 -9.35 2.96 8.00
N MET A 6 -9.24 2.24 9.13
CA MET A 6 -9.64 0.84 9.23
C MET A 6 -11.03 0.84 9.86
N GLU A 7 -12.06 0.61 9.06
CA GLU A 7 -13.38 0.42 9.64
C GLU A 7 -13.50 -1.00 10.21
N HIS A 8 -13.99 -1.11 11.45
CA HIS A 8 -14.44 -2.39 11.98
C HIS A 8 -15.79 -2.73 11.34
N GLY A 9 -15.76 -3.65 10.37
CA GLY A 9 -16.87 -4.53 10.01
C GLY A 9 -18.22 -3.86 9.75
N PHE A 10 -18.38 -3.25 8.58
CA PHE A 10 -19.72 -3.15 7.98
C PHE A 10 -20.13 -4.56 7.54
N MET A 11 -20.79 -5.32 8.42
CA MET A 11 -21.46 -6.57 8.03
C MET A 11 -22.62 -6.20 7.09
N MET A 12 -22.38 -6.29 5.78
CA MET A 12 -23.45 -6.31 4.79
C MET A 12 -24.35 -7.53 5.07
N PRO A 13 -25.68 -7.40 5.09
CA PRO A 13 -26.56 -8.52 5.43
C PRO A 13 -26.43 -9.64 4.38
N ASN A 14 -25.93 -10.80 4.81
CA ASN A 14 -26.15 -12.12 4.19
C ASN A 14 -25.69 -12.35 2.73
N GLY A 15 -24.48 -11.96 2.34
CA GLY A 15 -23.91 -12.35 1.06
C GLY A 15 -22.45 -12.80 1.16
N ARG A 16 -22.16 -14.08 0.91
CA ARG A 16 -20.79 -14.53 0.61
C ARG A 16 -20.37 -13.91 -0.72
N PHE A 17 -19.53 -12.88 -0.67
CA PHE A 17 -18.87 -12.36 -1.87
C PHE A 17 -17.66 -13.24 -2.18
N THR A 18 -17.76 -14.09 -3.20
CA THR A 18 -16.60 -14.61 -3.90
C THR A 18 -16.21 -13.59 -4.97
N THR A 19 -15.64 -12.45 -4.55
CA THR A 19 -15.13 -11.47 -5.51
C THR A 19 -13.75 -11.89 -5.97
N THR A 20 -13.57 -12.01 -7.28
CA THR A 20 -12.26 -12.18 -7.90
C THR A 20 -11.48 -10.86 -7.91
N LEU A 21 -10.18 -10.88 -8.14
CA LEU A 21 -9.38 -9.65 -8.35
C LEU A 21 -9.91 -8.79 -9.51
N SER A 22 -10.57 -9.38 -10.51
CA SER A 22 -11.23 -8.62 -11.58
C SER A 22 -12.51 -7.91 -11.13
N ASP A 23 -13.22 -8.45 -10.12
CA ASP A 23 -14.36 -7.76 -9.51
C ASP A 23 -13.91 -6.55 -8.68
N TYR A 24 -12.68 -6.56 -8.15
CA TYR A 24 -12.15 -5.45 -7.35
C TYR A 24 -12.09 -4.14 -8.15
N GLU A 25 -11.48 -4.14 -9.34
CA GLU A 25 -11.35 -2.89 -10.13
C GLU A 25 -12.71 -2.37 -10.58
N ARG A 26 -13.65 -3.28 -10.90
CA ARG A 26 -15.03 -2.91 -11.26
C ARG A 26 -15.79 -2.31 -10.06
N LEU A 27 -15.82 -3.01 -8.93
CA LEU A 27 -16.52 -2.56 -7.71
C LEU A 27 -15.93 -1.27 -7.16
N LYS A 28 -14.60 -1.13 -7.21
CA LYS A 28 -13.90 0.12 -6.92
C LYS A 28 -14.40 1.22 -7.85
N GLY A 29 -14.38 1.03 -9.17
CA GLY A 29 -14.86 2.03 -10.13
C GLY A 29 -16.31 2.47 -9.87
N GLU A 30 -17.22 1.52 -9.65
CA GLU A 30 -18.63 1.81 -9.37
C GLU A 30 -18.83 2.56 -8.06
N TYR A 31 -18.19 2.11 -6.98
CA TYR A 31 -18.29 2.73 -5.65
C TYR A 31 -17.73 4.16 -5.66
N LEU A 32 -16.50 4.33 -6.18
CA LEU A 32 -15.82 5.61 -6.25
C LEU A 32 -16.62 6.63 -7.09
N LYS A 33 -17.22 6.20 -8.20
CA LYS A 33 -18.08 7.03 -9.04
C LYS A 33 -19.37 7.42 -8.32
N ARG A 34 -20.04 6.49 -7.65
CA ARG A 34 -21.30 6.72 -6.93
C ARG A 34 -21.16 7.76 -5.82
N TYR A 35 -20.04 7.73 -5.10
CA TYR A 35 -19.81 8.59 -3.94
C TYR A 35 -18.93 9.81 -4.23
N ASN A 36 -18.56 10.04 -5.50
CA ASN A 36 -17.64 11.10 -5.93
C ASN A 36 -16.37 11.17 -5.06
N PHE A 37 -15.76 10.01 -4.89
CA PHE A 37 -14.75 9.75 -3.87
C PHE A 37 -13.63 8.92 -4.51
N SER A 38 -12.36 9.25 -4.26
CA SER A 38 -11.21 8.60 -4.90
C SER A 38 -10.02 8.51 -3.93
N PRO A 39 -10.10 7.64 -2.91
CA PRO A 39 -9.06 7.51 -1.89
C PRO A 39 -7.78 6.99 -2.53
N ARG A 40 -6.65 7.20 -1.83
CA ARG A 40 -5.35 6.74 -2.32
C ARG A 40 -5.27 5.22 -2.42
N LEU A 41 -5.87 4.53 -1.45
CA LEU A 41 -6.07 3.09 -1.46
C LEU A 41 -7.47 2.77 -0.95
N PHE A 42 -8.02 1.69 -1.49
CA PHE A 42 -9.32 1.17 -1.12
C PHE A 42 -9.31 -0.35 -1.22
N TYR A 43 -9.57 -1.09 -0.14
CA TYR A 43 -9.74 -2.55 -0.14
C TYR A 43 -11.07 -2.92 0.50
N PRO A 44 -12.15 -3.12 -0.29
CA PRO A 44 -13.48 -3.43 0.24
C PRO A 44 -13.57 -4.84 0.84
N GLN A 45 -12.76 -5.78 0.36
CA GLN A 45 -12.85 -7.20 0.73
C GLN A 45 -12.43 -7.48 2.18
N THR A 46 -11.53 -6.68 2.74
CA THR A 46 -11.04 -6.80 4.13
C THR A 46 -11.74 -5.85 5.09
N GLY A 47 -13.06 -5.72 4.98
CA GLY A 47 -13.83 -4.82 5.86
C GLY A 47 -13.59 -3.33 5.55
N PHE A 48 -13.39 -2.98 4.28
CA PHE A 48 -13.22 -1.59 3.81
C PHE A 48 -12.02 -0.86 4.44
N LEU A 49 -10.82 -1.18 3.96
CA LEU A 49 -9.60 -0.40 4.26
C LEU A 49 -9.52 0.82 3.35
N PHE A 50 -9.38 2.01 3.93
CA PHE A 50 -9.12 3.25 3.19
C PHE A 50 -7.81 3.91 3.60
N GLN A 51 -7.10 4.45 2.61
CA GLN A 51 -5.94 5.31 2.85
C GLN A 51 -6.20 6.73 2.35
N PHE A 52 -5.93 7.70 3.21
CA PHE A 52 -6.00 9.13 2.92
C PHE A 52 -4.67 9.81 3.16
N GLU A 53 -4.46 10.92 2.45
CA GLU A 53 -3.31 11.78 2.69
C GLU A 53 -3.67 12.84 3.74
N LEU A 54 -2.84 12.96 4.77
CA LEU A 54 -3.02 13.99 5.80
C LEU A 54 -2.49 15.31 5.27
N LYS A 55 -3.35 16.33 5.25
CA LYS A 55 -3.00 17.70 4.87
C LYS A 55 -2.46 18.47 6.06
N THR A 56 -3.22 18.53 7.16
CA THR A 56 -2.77 19.15 8.42
C THR A 56 -3.29 18.39 9.64
N LEU A 57 -2.58 18.53 10.76
CA LEU A 57 -3.03 18.07 12.08
C LEU A 57 -2.93 19.25 13.04
N LYS A 58 -4.06 19.69 13.59
CA LYS A 58 -4.13 20.81 14.54
C LYS A 58 -4.89 20.36 15.78
N GLY A 59 -4.17 20.12 16.86
CA GLY A 59 -4.73 19.51 18.07
C GLY A 59 -5.39 18.16 17.74
N ASN A 60 -6.66 18.01 18.10
CA ASN A 60 -7.44 16.79 17.86
C ASN A 60 -8.16 16.75 16.49
N LYS A 61 -7.75 17.58 15.53
CA LYS A 61 -8.42 17.69 14.23
C LYS A 61 -7.44 17.36 13.10
N ALA A 62 -7.70 16.25 12.42
CA ALA A 62 -7.01 15.84 11.20
C ALA A 62 -7.74 16.39 9.98
N GLU A 63 -7.06 17.15 9.15
CA GLU A 63 -7.53 17.59 7.83
C GLU A 63 -6.94 16.63 6.79
N VAL A 64 -7.79 15.94 6.02
CA VAL A 64 -7.37 14.90 5.07
C VAL A 64 -7.90 15.16 3.67
N PHE A 65 -7.09 14.81 2.68
CA PHE A 65 -7.52 14.70 1.29
C PHE A 65 -8.23 13.36 1.10
N ILE A 66 -9.50 13.43 0.72
CA ILE A 66 -10.31 12.24 0.45
C ILE A 66 -10.15 11.74 -0.99
N ASN A 67 -9.62 12.59 -1.87
CA ASN A 67 -9.36 12.31 -3.27
C ASN A 67 -7.86 12.37 -3.59
N THR A 68 -7.42 11.54 -4.53
CA THR A 68 -6.05 11.49 -5.05
C THR A 68 -5.59 12.78 -5.72
N ASP A 69 -6.51 13.53 -6.34
CA ASP A 69 -6.26 14.84 -6.94
C ASP A 69 -6.12 15.99 -5.91
N LYS A 70 -6.37 15.69 -4.63
CA LYS A 70 -6.29 16.62 -3.49
C LYS A 70 -7.23 17.82 -3.59
N THR A 71 -8.27 17.76 -4.43
CA THR A 71 -9.25 18.85 -4.57
C THR A 71 -10.28 18.88 -3.45
N VAL A 72 -10.58 17.73 -2.84
CA VAL A 72 -11.57 17.62 -1.77
C VAL A 72 -10.89 17.30 -0.43
N THR A 73 -11.23 18.09 0.57
CA THR A 73 -10.72 17.96 1.94
C THR A 73 -11.86 17.70 2.93
N LYS A 74 -11.61 16.84 3.92
CA LYS A 74 -12.52 16.58 5.05
C LYS A 74 -11.76 16.66 6.37
N TYR A 75 -12.52 16.76 7.45
CA TYR A 75 -11.99 16.81 8.80
C TYR A 75 -12.42 15.60 9.60
N MET A 76 -11.50 15.07 10.40
CA MET A 76 -11.72 13.91 11.26
C MET A 76 -11.15 14.19 12.64
N LYS A 77 -11.74 13.57 13.66
CA LYS A 77 -11.22 13.62 15.04
C LYS A 77 -10.00 12.70 15.13
N ALA A 78 -8.83 13.22 15.49
CA ALA A 78 -7.57 12.46 15.46
C ALA A 78 -7.45 11.41 16.57
N ASP A 79 -8.06 11.69 17.72
CA ASP A 79 -8.18 10.80 18.87
C ASP A 79 -9.40 9.91 18.70
N THR A 80 -9.22 8.86 17.93
CA THR A 80 -10.21 7.83 17.65
C THR A 80 -9.53 6.48 17.41
N SER A 81 -10.22 5.40 17.74
CA SER A 81 -9.78 4.03 17.44
C SER A 81 -10.08 3.60 15.99
N LEU A 82 -10.83 4.41 15.23
CA LEU A 82 -11.23 4.09 13.85
C LEU A 82 -10.10 4.21 12.84
N PHE A 83 -9.04 4.93 13.18
CA PHE A 83 -7.93 5.15 12.26
C PHE A 83 -6.61 5.38 12.95
N ASN A 84 -5.53 5.09 12.23
CA ASN A 84 -4.18 5.39 12.68
C ASN A 84 -3.55 6.45 11.76
N ILE A 85 -2.97 7.49 12.35
CA ILE A 85 -2.18 8.49 11.62
C ILE A 85 -0.72 8.06 11.71
N GLN A 86 -0.11 7.78 10.56
CA GLN A 86 1.26 7.31 10.50
C GLN A 86 2.09 8.10 9.50
N SER A 87 3.39 8.22 9.76
CA SER A 87 4.32 8.70 8.74
C SER A 87 4.47 7.64 7.64
N TRP A 88 4.85 8.08 6.42
CA TRP A 88 5.20 7.15 5.34
C TRP A 88 6.26 6.15 5.77
N ARG A 89 7.29 6.61 6.49
CA ARG A 89 8.39 5.75 6.94
C ARG A 89 7.89 4.62 7.84
N HIS A 90 7.02 4.94 8.80
CA HIS A 90 6.47 3.93 9.70
C HIS A 90 5.51 2.98 8.98
N HIS A 91 4.70 3.52 8.08
CA HIS A 91 3.75 2.74 7.31
C HIS A 91 4.42 1.74 6.35
N ILE A 92 5.47 2.17 5.66
CA ILE A 92 6.17 1.36 4.66
C ILE A 92 6.95 0.23 5.32
N LEU A 93 7.51 0.47 6.51
CA LEU A 93 8.32 -0.52 7.20
C LEU A 93 7.47 -1.72 7.61
N GLY A 94 7.89 -2.93 7.23
CA GLY A 94 7.15 -4.17 7.43
C GLY A 94 5.99 -4.38 6.46
N ALA A 95 5.69 -3.42 5.58
CA ALA A 95 4.65 -3.59 4.58
C ALA A 95 5.07 -4.63 3.54
N ILE A 96 4.09 -5.40 3.08
CA ILE A 96 4.25 -6.30 1.95
C ILE A 96 4.01 -5.50 0.68
N ILE A 97 4.88 -5.68 -0.31
CA ILE A 97 4.85 -4.89 -1.52
C ILE A 97 4.87 -5.77 -2.76
N ASP A 98 4.37 -5.20 -3.84
CA ASP A 98 4.47 -5.70 -5.19
C ASP A 98 4.98 -4.58 -6.12
N PHE A 99 5.73 -4.96 -7.14
CA PHE A 99 6.31 -4.05 -8.11
C PHE A 99 6.72 -4.81 -9.38
N ASN A 100 6.81 -4.07 -10.49
CA ASN A 100 7.30 -4.63 -11.74
C ASN A 100 8.83 -4.70 -11.73
N HIS A 101 9.40 -5.89 -11.48
CA HIS A 101 10.85 -6.11 -11.41
C HIS A 101 11.58 -5.77 -12.72
N ARG A 102 10.93 -5.86 -13.89
CA ARG A 102 11.54 -5.47 -15.18
C ARG A 102 11.73 -3.97 -15.31
N LYS A 103 10.81 -3.17 -14.74
CA LYS A 103 10.86 -1.70 -14.76
C LYS A 103 11.55 -1.10 -13.55
N ASN A 104 11.60 -1.84 -12.44
CA ASN A 104 12.14 -1.41 -11.15
C ASN A 104 12.88 -2.59 -10.52
N PRO A 105 14.08 -2.93 -11.04
CA PRO A 105 14.81 -4.12 -10.61
C PRO A 105 15.28 -4.01 -9.16
N ILE A 106 15.42 -5.16 -8.52
CA ILE A 106 16.08 -5.27 -7.22
C ILE A 106 17.58 -5.08 -7.43
N ARG A 107 18.22 -4.32 -6.56
CA ARG A 107 19.65 -3.99 -6.64
C ARG A 107 20.39 -4.32 -5.36
N GLU A 108 21.69 -4.58 -5.45
CA GLU A 108 22.48 -4.93 -4.27
C GLU A 108 22.60 -3.78 -3.25
N HIS A 109 22.62 -2.53 -3.73
CA HIS A 109 22.69 -1.33 -2.91
C HIS A 109 21.82 -0.20 -3.49
N PRO A 110 21.46 0.85 -2.70
CA PRO A 110 20.49 1.86 -3.10
C PRO A 110 21.09 2.90 -4.06
N SER A 111 21.38 2.48 -5.29
CA SER A 111 21.94 3.29 -6.37
C SER A 111 21.45 2.77 -7.72
N ASP A 112 21.22 3.65 -8.68
CA ASP A 112 20.86 3.26 -10.05
C ASP A 112 22.00 2.54 -10.79
N ALA A 113 23.24 2.74 -10.34
CA ALA A 113 24.44 2.10 -10.89
C ALA A 113 24.78 0.76 -10.23
N ALA A 114 24.03 0.35 -9.20
CA ALA A 114 24.26 -0.93 -8.52
C ALA A 114 23.92 -2.12 -9.41
N GLU A 115 24.61 -3.23 -9.19
CA GLU A 115 24.29 -4.51 -9.82
C GLU A 115 22.86 -4.93 -9.51
N VAL A 116 22.23 -5.58 -10.48
CA VAL A 116 20.86 -6.10 -10.38
C VAL A 116 20.92 -7.48 -9.78
N VAL A 117 20.05 -7.73 -8.80
CA VAL A 117 19.85 -9.07 -8.26
C VAL A 117 19.04 -9.86 -9.28
N ASP A 118 19.64 -10.88 -9.87
CA ASP A 118 18.97 -11.77 -10.82
C ASP A 118 17.86 -12.57 -10.11
N LEU A 119 16.67 -12.53 -10.70
CA LEU A 119 15.51 -13.31 -10.33
C LEU A 119 15.13 -14.21 -11.50
N GLU A 120 14.71 -15.44 -11.24
CA GLU A 120 14.16 -16.28 -12.29
C GLU A 120 12.78 -15.72 -12.72
N GLU A 121 12.49 -15.67 -14.02
CA GLU A 121 11.32 -14.97 -14.58
C GLU A 121 9.96 -15.47 -14.07
N ASN A 122 9.91 -16.63 -13.41
CA ASN A 122 8.67 -17.31 -12.98
C ASN A 122 8.51 -17.38 -11.46
N ASP A 123 9.32 -16.67 -10.68
CA ASP A 123 9.17 -16.69 -9.23
C ASP A 123 8.03 -15.76 -8.82
N ASP A 124 6.86 -16.33 -8.53
CA ASP A 124 5.83 -15.66 -7.74
C ASP A 124 6.42 -15.44 -6.34
N LEU A 125 6.88 -14.21 -6.04
CA LEU A 125 7.49 -13.86 -4.76
C LEU A 125 6.76 -12.69 -4.11
N ALA A 126 6.65 -12.75 -2.79
CA ALA A 126 6.24 -11.61 -1.98
C ALA A 126 7.46 -11.02 -1.26
N PHE A 127 7.47 -9.70 -1.13
CA PHE A 127 8.56 -8.98 -0.49
C PHE A 127 8.05 -8.12 0.66
N SER A 128 8.72 -8.16 1.81
CA SER A 128 8.49 -7.25 2.93
C SER A 128 9.57 -6.17 2.96
N VAL A 129 9.22 -4.97 3.43
CA VAL A 129 10.18 -3.89 3.59
C VAL A 129 10.87 -3.95 4.95
N ILE A 130 12.20 -4.01 4.94
CA ILE A 130 12.99 -4.08 6.17
C ILE A 130 13.79 -2.81 6.49
N ARG A 131 14.12 -1.99 5.49
CA ARG A 131 14.82 -0.70 5.70
C ARG A 131 14.41 0.34 4.68
N ILE A 132 14.61 1.61 5.03
CA ILE A 132 14.29 2.75 4.17
C ILE A 132 15.47 3.72 4.17
N LYS A 133 15.99 4.01 2.98
CA LYS A 133 17.04 5.02 2.72
C LYS A 133 16.58 5.91 1.56
N ASP A 134 16.10 7.09 1.88
CA ASP A 134 15.61 8.09 0.92
C ASP A 134 14.53 7.55 -0.04
N GLU A 135 14.83 7.48 -1.33
CA GLU A 135 13.97 6.96 -2.40
C GLU A 135 14.01 5.43 -2.52
N TRP A 136 14.86 4.77 -1.72
CA TRP A 136 15.09 3.33 -1.76
C TRP A 136 14.56 2.65 -0.51
N ILE A 137 14.04 1.46 -0.71
CA ILE A 137 13.71 0.53 0.37
C ILE A 137 14.52 -0.74 0.20
N GLN A 138 14.99 -1.27 1.31
CA GLN A 138 15.54 -2.61 1.34
C GLN A 138 14.39 -3.58 1.61
N ILE A 139 14.33 -4.62 0.80
CA ILE A 139 13.31 -5.66 0.85
C ILE A 139 13.95 -7.01 1.08
N GLU A 140 13.19 -7.90 1.70
CA GLU A 140 13.51 -9.32 1.78
C GLU A 140 12.30 -10.12 1.34
N CYS A 141 12.57 -11.28 0.74
CA CYS A 141 11.50 -12.21 0.40
C CYS A 141 10.79 -12.65 1.69
N THR A 142 9.47 -12.66 1.66
CA THR A 142 8.62 -13.15 2.75
C THR A 142 7.57 -14.14 2.23
N SER A 143 7.13 -15.07 3.07
CA SER A 143 5.95 -15.89 2.77
C SER A 143 4.68 -15.07 2.99
N PHE A 144 3.77 -15.04 2.01
CA PHE A 144 2.48 -14.33 2.10
C PHE A 144 1.46 -14.93 1.13
N CYS A 145 0.20 -15.11 1.57
CA CYS A 145 -0.89 -15.62 0.73
C CYS A 145 -0.60 -16.92 -0.06
N GLY A 146 0.07 -17.88 0.58
CA GLY A 146 0.42 -19.15 -0.06
C GLY A 146 1.63 -19.07 -0.99
N VAL A 147 2.21 -17.87 -1.19
CA VAL A 147 3.51 -17.68 -1.81
C VAL A 147 4.60 -17.93 -0.76
N SER A 148 5.62 -18.70 -1.14
CA SER A 148 6.75 -19.06 -0.29
C SER A 148 8.05 -18.59 -0.91
N CYS A 149 8.99 -18.16 -0.06
CA CYS A 149 10.33 -17.84 -0.53
C CYS A 149 11.17 -19.09 -0.74
N PRO A 150 12.05 -19.08 -1.75
CA PRO A 150 13.06 -20.12 -1.90
C PRO A 150 14.02 -20.10 -0.70
N ASP A 151 14.69 -21.23 -0.46
CA ASP A 151 15.63 -21.42 0.66
C ASP A 151 16.77 -20.37 0.67
N LYS A 152 17.12 -19.84 -0.51
CA LYS A 152 18.03 -18.71 -0.62
C LYS A 152 17.26 -17.42 -0.36
N ALA A 153 17.57 -16.76 0.75
CA ALA A 153 16.97 -15.47 1.11
C ALA A 153 17.27 -14.40 0.05
N ILE A 154 16.30 -14.11 -0.80
CA ILE A 154 16.38 -13.00 -1.77
C ILE A 154 16.23 -11.70 -1.01
N ARG A 155 17.20 -10.80 -1.17
CA ARG A 155 17.25 -9.51 -0.50
C ARG A 155 17.91 -8.47 -1.40
N GLY A 156 17.44 -7.24 -1.35
CA GLY A 156 18.07 -6.14 -2.06
C GLY A 156 17.32 -4.83 -1.88
N TRP A 157 17.61 -3.87 -2.74
CA TRP A 157 17.07 -2.52 -2.71
C TRP A 157 16.25 -2.25 -3.96
N VAL A 158 15.07 -1.67 -3.77
CA VAL A 158 14.19 -1.23 -4.85
C VAL A 158 13.78 0.22 -4.62
N LYS A 159 13.58 1.00 -5.68
CA LYS A 159 13.04 2.35 -5.53
C LYS A 159 11.57 2.26 -5.18
N TRP A 160 11.16 2.84 -4.06
CA TRP A 160 9.74 2.91 -3.70
C TRP A 160 9.08 4.19 -4.20
N LYS A 161 9.87 5.22 -4.47
CA LYS A 161 9.42 6.48 -5.04
C LYS A 161 10.47 7.05 -5.98
N SER A 162 10.01 7.91 -6.88
CA SER A 162 10.86 8.80 -7.67
C SER A 162 10.13 10.12 -7.81
N LYS A 163 10.74 11.20 -7.30
CA LYS A 163 10.07 12.51 -7.20
C LYS A 163 8.74 12.38 -6.44
N SER A 164 7.62 12.65 -7.12
CA SER A 164 6.27 12.61 -6.56
C SER A 164 5.55 11.27 -6.78
N ASN A 165 6.16 10.34 -7.53
CA ASN A 165 5.54 9.09 -7.95
C ASN A 165 5.94 7.94 -7.03
N VAL A 166 4.97 7.16 -6.57
CA VAL A 166 5.23 5.89 -5.89
C VAL A 166 5.35 4.80 -6.95
N LEU A 167 6.40 3.97 -6.85
CA LEU A 167 6.77 2.97 -7.85
C LEU A 167 6.44 1.53 -7.43
N ILE A 168 5.88 1.38 -6.23
CA ILE A 168 5.50 0.11 -5.61
C ILE A 168 4.00 0.14 -5.27
N ARG A 169 3.42 -1.04 -5.12
CA ARG A 169 2.07 -1.25 -4.61
C ARG A 169 2.18 -1.93 -3.25
N PHE A 170 1.42 -1.47 -2.27
CA PHE A 170 1.31 -2.15 -0.98
C PHE A 170 0.23 -3.23 -1.06
N ILE A 171 0.46 -4.35 -0.39
CA ILE A 171 -0.48 -5.46 -0.30
C ILE A 171 -0.90 -5.61 1.16
N TYR A 172 -2.22 -5.59 1.41
CA TYR A 172 -2.79 -5.67 2.77
C TYR A 172 -3.58 -6.94 3.01
N SER A 173 -3.88 -7.67 1.95
CA SER A 173 -4.71 -8.86 2.00
C SER A 173 -4.35 -9.82 0.89
N CYS A 174 -4.71 -11.07 1.13
CA CYS A 174 -5.09 -11.99 0.07
C CYS A 174 -6.50 -11.61 -0.41
#